data_AF-A0A6P2JII3-F1
#
_entry.id   AF-A0A6P2JII3-F1
#
_cell.length_a   1.000
_cell.length_b   1.000
_cell.length_c   1.000
_cell.angle_alpha   90.00
_cell.angle_beta   90.00
_cell.angle_gamma   90.00
#
_symmetry.space_group_name_H-M   'P 1'
#
loop_
_entity.id
_entity.type
_entity.pdbx_description
1 polymer ?
#
loop_
_entity_poly.entity_id
_entity_poly.type
_entity_poly.pdbx_seq_one_letter_code
_entity_poly.pdbx_strand_id
1 'polypeptide(L)'
;MGLDWNPLGKAKLGAEEEYYLRLGQLGTAKDWMQPVPFAFSSIDKAQQEEVLRRFFEIQISPYETLSPPRVGYDPEADDWIRSKYEGAPNKPSTIEEWVRSFNGYWVMALLPDNDGLPFYSNASLDVQWERWSFRAEFFRDCEDALGERLFNEAWLSHLPDQLADYGRQLMNCASIYAKTHGVAHVLNLRAYPADNQELSTVEGCPAYKAHIIASAARWALFWSARGHGMHADY
;
A
#
# COMPACT_ATOMS: atom_id res chain seq x y z
N MET A 1 4.08 12.32 -11.68
CA MET A 1 2.90 11.67 -11.10
C MET A 1 2.73 10.37 -11.86
N GLY A 2 2.48 9.27 -11.15
CA GLY A 2 2.39 7.92 -11.68
C GLY A 2 1.65 7.05 -10.67
N LEU A 3 1.21 5.86 -11.08
CA LEU A 3 0.28 5.04 -10.33
C LEU A 3 0.89 4.46 -9.04
N ASP A 4 0.21 4.71 -7.93
CA ASP A 4 0.48 4.13 -6.62
C ASP A 4 -0.76 3.41 -6.08
N TRP A 5 -0.52 2.30 -5.39
CA TRP A 5 -1.55 1.58 -4.65
C TRP A 5 -1.37 1.81 -3.16
N ASN A 6 -2.42 2.38 -2.56
CA ASN A 6 -2.48 2.64 -1.12
C ASN A 6 -3.52 1.71 -0.49
N PRO A 7 -3.23 1.08 0.66
CA PRO A 7 -4.22 0.27 1.33
C PRO A 7 -5.33 1.18 1.88
N LEU A 8 -6.59 0.80 1.66
CA LEU A 8 -7.74 1.47 2.26
C LEU A 8 -7.90 1.01 3.71
N GLY A 9 -8.41 1.85 4.60
CA GLY A 9 -8.87 1.36 5.90
C GLY A 9 -9.99 0.33 5.75
N LYS A 10 -10.30 -0.34 6.85
CA LYS A 10 -11.42 -1.28 6.91
C LYS A 10 -12.45 -0.81 7.91
N ALA A 11 -13.71 -1.15 7.71
CA ALA A 11 -14.76 -0.76 8.65
C ALA A 11 -14.48 -1.29 10.07
N LYS A 12 -14.79 -0.49 11.08
CA LYS A 12 -14.97 -0.97 12.45
C LYS A 12 -16.19 -1.88 12.52
N LEU A 13 -16.16 -2.85 13.43
CA LEU A 13 -17.28 -3.77 13.65
C LEU A 13 -18.56 -2.98 13.96
N GLY A 14 -19.61 -3.23 13.19
CA GLY A 14 -20.91 -2.55 13.32
C GLY A 14 -21.02 -1.22 12.58
N ALA A 15 -19.99 -0.79 11.85
CA ALA A 15 -19.98 0.42 11.03
C ALA A 15 -19.83 0.13 9.53
N GLU A 16 -20.01 -1.12 9.09
CA GLU A 16 -19.75 -1.58 7.73
C GLU A 16 -20.62 -0.85 6.70
N GLU A 17 -21.93 -0.75 6.96
CA GLU A 17 -22.86 -0.06 6.05
C GLU A 17 -22.51 1.42 5.91
N GLU A 18 -22.25 2.11 7.04
CA GLU A 18 -21.85 3.51 7.03
C GLU A 18 -20.51 3.69 6.31
N TYR A 19 -19.52 2.83 6.57
CA TYR A 19 -18.20 2.87 5.94
C TYR A 19 -18.30 2.89 4.42
N TYR A 20 -19.04 1.95 3.82
CA TYR A 20 -19.14 1.89 2.38
C TYR A 20 -20.04 2.99 1.78
N LEU A 21 -21.05 3.47 2.50
CA LEU A 21 -21.81 4.65 2.10
C LEU A 21 -20.89 5.88 1.97
N ARG A 22 -20.04 6.12 2.99
CA ARG A 22 -19.06 7.22 2.96
C ARG A 22 -18.01 7.01 1.88
N LEU A 23 -17.56 5.77 1.67
CA LEU A 23 -16.61 5.45 0.59
C LEU A 23 -17.18 5.80 -0.79
N GLY A 24 -18.45 5.46 -1.04
CA GLY A 24 -19.15 5.83 -2.28
C GLY A 24 -19.32 7.34 -2.45
N GLN A 25 -19.46 8.09 -1.36
CA GLN A 25 -19.51 9.55 -1.35
C GLN A 25 -18.15 10.21 -1.69
N LEU A 26 -17.05 9.50 -1.43
CA LEU A 26 -15.68 10.00 -1.63
C LEU A 26 -15.07 9.63 -2.99
N GLY A 27 -15.73 8.78 -3.79
CA GLY A 27 -15.22 8.30 -5.07
C GLY A 27 -16.22 8.46 -6.22
N THR A 28 -15.82 8.02 -7.42
CA THR A 28 -16.73 7.88 -8.56
C THR A 28 -16.83 6.42 -8.99
N ALA A 29 -17.95 6.00 -9.58
CA ALA A 29 -18.11 4.61 -10.03
C ALA A 29 -17.02 4.17 -11.02
N LYS A 30 -16.42 5.11 -11.77
CA LYS A 30 -15.37 4.84 -12.76
C LYS A 30 -14.04 4.41 -12.12
N ASP A 31 -13.74 4.90 -10.93
CA ASP A 31 -12.42 4.71 -10.29
C ASP A 31 -12.32 3.39 -9.52
N TRP A 32 -13.33 2.53 -9.61
CA TRP A 32 -13.49 1.36 -8.78
C TRP A 32 -13.89 0.17 -9.64
N MET A 33 -13.33 -1.00 -9.36
CA MET A 33 -13.95 -2.24 -9.83
C MET A 33 -15.27 -2.41 -9.09
N GLN A 34 -16.41 -2.45 -9.77
CA GLN A 34 -17.74 -2.48 -9.14
C GLN A 34 -18.40 -3.87 -9.22
N PRO A 35 -18.70 -4.51 -8.07
CA PRO A 35 -19.59 -5.66 -8.00
C PRO A 35 -20.66 -5.56 -6.88
N VAL A 36 -20.88 -4.38 -6.28
CA VAL A 36 -21.77 -4.19 -5.10
C VAL A 36 -22.71 -2.98 -5.27
N PRO A 37 -23.86 -2.94 -4.57
CA PRO A 37 -24.89 -1.92 -4.74
C PRO A 37 -24.56 -0.65 -3.93
N PHE A 38 -23.32 -0.13 -4.02
CA PHE A 38 -22.96 1.13 -3.38
C PHE A 38 -23.31 2.31 -4.28
N ALA A 39 -24.00 3.31 -3.70
CA ALA A 39 -24.33 4.54 -4.40
C ALA A 39 -23.14 5.49 -4.39
N PHE A 40 -22.59 5.78 -5.57
CA PHE A 40 -21.64 6.87 -5.74
C PHE A 40 -22.41 8.16 -5.99
N SER A 41 -22.43 9.05 -5.01
CA SER A 41 -23.11 10.35 -5.09
C SER A 41 -22.10 11.47 -4.84
N SER A 42 -22.09 12.49 -5.69
CA SER A 42 -21.27 13.67 -5.46
C SER A 42 -21.71 14.38 -4.17
N ILE A 43 -20.76 14.60 -3.26
CA ILE A 43 -20.98 15.40 -2.06
C ILE A 43 -20.66 16.88 -2.32
N ASP A 44 -21.36 17.75 -1.61
CA ASP A 44 -21.02 19.16 -1.58
C ASP A 44 -19.66 19.35 -0.88
N LYS A 45 -18.85 20.29 -1.35
CA LYS A 45 -17.59 20.69 -0.71
C LYS A 45 -17.79 21.09 0.76
N ALA A 46 -18.94 21.70 1.08
CA ALA A 46 -19.29 22.06 2.45
C ALA A 46 -19.49 20.85 3.38
N GLN A 47 -19.82 19.68 2.81
CA GLN A 47 -20.01 18.42 3.56
C GLN A 47 -18.80 17.50 3.50
N GLN A 48 -17.87 17.75 2.57
CA GLN A 48 -16.70 16.90 2.33
C GLN A 48 -15.83 16.71 3.57
N GLU A 49 -15.58 17.78 4.33
CA GLU A 49 -14.79 17.70 5.57
C GLU A 49 -15.45 16.79 6.60
N GLU A 50 -16.77 16.90 6.78
CA GLU A 50 -17.52 16.08 7.72
C GLU A 50 -17.58 14.61 7.28
N VAL A 51 -17.77 14.35 5.98
CA VAL A 51 -17.72 12.99 5.41
C VAL A 51 -16.34 12.38 5.63
N LEU A 52 -15.26 13.11 5.35
CA LEU A 52 -13.89 12.65 5.57
C LEU A 52 -13.62 12.36 7.04
N ARG A 53 -13.96 13.30 7.93
CA ARG A 53 -13.81 13.13 9.39
C ARG A 53 -14.52 11.86 9.85
N ARG A 54 -15.80 11.71 9.46
CA ARG A 54 -16.61 10.56 9.85
C ARG A 54 -16.08 9.25 9.25
N PHE A 55 -15.63 9.28 7.99
CA PHE A 55 -15.01 8.14 7.32
C PHE A 55 -13.75 7.67 8.06
N PHE A 56 -12.90 8.57 8.54
CA PHE A 56 -11.73 8.22 9.35
C PHE A 56 -12.09 7.73 10.76
N GLU A 57 -13.18 8.22 11.36
CA GLU A 57 -13.63 7.75 12.68
C GLU A 57 -14.16 6.32 12.68
N ILE A 58 -14.84 5.90 11.61
CA ILE A 58 -15.50 4.59 11.52
C ILE A 58 -14.63 3.51 10.89
N GLN A 59 -13.41 3.84 10.46
CA GLN A 59 -12.47 2.88 9.91
C GLN A 59 -11.35 2.54 10.90
N ILE A 60 -10.75 1.38 10.67
CA ILE A 60 -9.48 0.93 11.23
C ILE A 60 -8.43 1.20 10.16
N SER A 61 -7.40 1.97 10.51
CA SER A 61 -6.30 2.28 9.60
C SER A 61 -5.57 0.99 9.20
N PRO A 62 -5.04 0.89 7.96
CA PRO A 62 -4.15 -0.21 7.57
C PRO A 62 -2.97 -0.38 8.52
N TYR A 63 -2.44 0.72 9.04
CA TYR A 63 -1.24 0.70 9.89
C TYR A 63 -1.55 0.10 11.27
N GLU A 64 -2.75 0.34 11.80
CA GLU A 64 -3.20 -0.23 13.07
C GLU A 64 -3.23 -1.77 13.00
N THR A 65 -3.59 -2.35 11.85
CA THR A 65 -3.64 -3.81 11.69
C THR A 65 -2.28 -4.48 11.56
N LEU A 66 -1.20 -3.69 11.40
CA LEU A 66 0.18 -4.19 11.46
C LEU A 66 0.74 -4.19 12.88
N SER A 67 0.05 -3.56 13.83
CA SER A 67 0.49 -3.44 15.23
C SER A 67 1.95 -2.96 15.37
N PRO A 68 2.34 -1.85 14.71
CA PRO A 68 3.69 -1.29 14.84
C PRO A 68 3.94 -0.78 16.26
N PRO A 69 5.20 -0.80 16.73
CA PRO A 69 5.58 -0.13 17.97
C PRO A 69 5.17 1.35 17.97
N ARG A 70 4.79 1.85 19.13
CA ARG A 70 4.20 3.19 19.29
C ARG A 70 4.98 4.02 20.31
N VAL A 71 5.37 5.23 19.90
CA VAL A 71 6.11 6.16 20.75
C VAL A 71 5.27 6.53 21.98
N GLY A 72 5.87 6.48 23.16
CA GLY A 72 5.23 6.67 24.46
C GLY A 72 4.57 5.43 25.06
N TYR A 73 4.59 4.31 24.33
CA TYR A 73 4.00 3.02 24.76
C TYR A 73 5.04 1.89 24.72
N ASP A 74 5.85 1.85 23.65
CA ASP A 74 6.83 0.79 23.41
C ASP A 74 8.27 1.34 23.48
N PRO A 75 9.17 0.76 24.31
CA PRO A 75 10.53 1.27 24.47
C PRO A 75 11.34 1.36 23.18
N GLU A 76 11.21 0.39 22.27
CA GLU A 76 11.91 0.40 20.99
C GLU A 76 11.48 1.54 20.06
N ALA A 77 10.21 1.97 20.14
CA ALA A 77 9.70 3.12 19.38
C ALA A 77 10.27 4.43 19.93
N ASP A 78 10.34 4.55 21.26
CA ASP A 78 10.97 5.68 21.93
C ASP A 78 12.46 5.79 21.56
N ASP A 79 13.19 4.68 21.58
CA ASP A 79 14.60 4.65 21.22
C ASP A 79 14.82 4.98 19.74
N TRP A 80 13.94 4.49 18.87
CA TRP A 80 13.97 4.83 17.45
C TRP A 80 13.79 6.34 17.24
N ILE A 81 12.79 6.98 17.85
CA ILE A 81 12.56 8.41 17.67
C ILE A 81 13.67 9.25 18.32
N ARG A 82 14.21 8.80 19.47
CA ARG A 82 15.42 9.39 20.09
C ARG A 82 16.60 9.38 19.13
N SER A 83 16.82 8.28 18.40
CA SER A 83 17.94 8.18 17.44
C SER A 83 17.87 9.21 16.30
N LYS A 84 16.68 9.73 15.99
CA LYS A 84 16.45 10.73 14.95
C LYS A 84 16.64 12.18 15.41
N TYR A 85 16.72 12.40 16.73
CA TYR A 85 16.78 13.74 17.32
C TYR A 85 17.92 14.58 16.76
N GLU A 86 19.15 14.05 16.66
CA GLU A 86 20.30 14.83 16.22
C GLU A 86 20.20 15.36 14.79
N GLY A 87 19.56 14.59 13.89
CA GLY A 87 19.38 14.96 12.49
C GLY A 87 18.08 15.70 12.19
N ALA A 88 17.21 15.93 13.17
CA ALA A 88 15.89 16.49 12.94
C ALA A 88 15.95 18.01 12.69
N PRO A 89 15.32 18.52 11.61
CA PRO A 89 15.14 19.95 11.43
C PRO A 89 14.15 20.49 12.48
N ASN A 90 14.43 21.67 13.03
CA ASN A 90 13.57 22.35 14.01
C ASN A 90 13.26 21.52 15.28
N LYS A 91 14.22 20.71 15.74
CA LYS A 91 14.08 19.92 16.98
C LYS A 91 13.90 20.84 18.22
N PRO A 92 13.12 20.40 19.23
CA PRO A 92 12.99 21.13 20.50
C PRO A 92 14.32 21.12 21.27
N SER A 93 14.36 21.80 22.42
CA SER A 93 15.62 21.98 23.16
C SER A 93 16.09 20.70 23.87
N THR A 94 15.18 19.78 24.16
CA THR A 94 15.47 18.52 24.86
C THR A 94 14.97 17.31 24.08
N ILE A 95 15.66 16.18 24.27
CA ILE A 95 15.26 14.92 23.65
C ILE A 95 13.96 14.38 24.25
N GLU A 96 13.66 14.69 25.51
CA GLU A 96 12.40 14.32 26.16
C GLU A 96 11.20 15.08 25.59
N GLU A 97 11.35 16.36 25.29
CA GLU A 97 10.33 17.15 24.57
C GLU A 97 10.12 16.61 23.16
N TRP A 98 11.20 16.20 22.49
CA TRP A 98 11.12 15.54 21.18
C TRP A 98 10.33 14.24 21.25
N VAL A 99 10.70 13.29 22.12
CA VAL A 99 9.95 12.03 22.25
C VAL A 99 8.48 12.31 22.57
N ARG A 100 8.20 13.28 23.46
CA ARG A 100 6.83 13.66 23.84
C ARG A 100 6.04 14.24 22.66
N SER A 101 6.66 14.99 21.74
CA SER A 101 5.97 15.53 20.56
C SER A 101 5.50 14.45 19.58
N PHE A 102 6.05 13.23 19.69
CA PHE A 102 5.64 12.07 18.90
C PHE A 102 4.77 11.08 19.67
N ASN A 103 4.29 11.41 20.89
CA ASN A 103 3.47 10.46 21.66
C ASN A 103 2.28 9.96 20.83
N GLY A 104 2.18 8.64 20.71
CA GLY A 104 1.15 7.97 19.95
C GLY A 104 1.47 7.76 18.46
N TYR A 105 2.63 8.19 17.98
CA TYR A 105 3.11 7.93 16.62
C TYR A 105 3.47 6.45 16.44
N TRP A 106 3.02 5.86 15.33
CA TRP A 106 3.32 4.49 14.94
C TRP A 106 4.62 4.42 14.14
N VAL A 107 5.59 3.63 14.61
CA VAL A 107 6.92 3.53 14.01
C VAL A 107 6.96 2.33 13.05
N MET A 108 6.51 2.57 11.81
CA MET A 108 6.45 1.53 10.77
C MET A 108 7.82 0.97 10.39
N ALA A 109 8.87 1.79 10.52
CA ALA A 109 10.26 1.39 10.26
C ALA A 109 10.78 0.26 11.18
N LEU A 110 10.11 -0.01 12.29
CA LEU A 110 10.45 -1.11 13.21
C LEU A 110 9.71 -2.41 12.91
N LEU A 111 8.74 -2.39 11.99
CA LEU A 111 8.05 -3.61 11.59
C LEU A 111 9.03 -4.57 10.87
N PRO A 112 8.91 -5.89 11.11
CA PRO A 112 9.63 -6.85 10.29
C PRO A 112 9.18 -6.73 8.84
N ASP A 113 10.09 -7.03 7.91
CA ASP A 113 9.78 -7.07 6.49
C ASP A 113 8.59 -8.01 6.23
N ASN A 114 7.60 -7.51 5.49
CA ASN A 114 6.39 -8.24 5.14
C ASN A 114 5.83 -7.76 3.79
N ASP A 115 4.90 -8.49 3.19
CA ASP A 115 4.36 -8.17 1.87
C ASP A 115 3.54 -6.86 1.81
N GLY A 116 3.12 -6.32 2.96
CA GLY A 116 2.54 -4.97 3.05
C GLY A 116 3.57 -3.85 3.02
N LEU A 117 4.88 -4.17 3.11
CA LEU A 117 6.01 -3.26 2.94
C LEU A 117 6.81 -3.66 1.68
N PRO A 118 6.28 -3.36 0.49
CA PRO A 118 6.83 -3.85 -0.77
C PRO A 118 8.22 -3.27 -1.09
N PHE A 119 8.94 -3.98 -1.95
CA PHE A 119 10.20 -3.49 -2.51
C PHE A 119 9.98 -2.36 -3.52
N TYR A 120 8.99 -2.52 -4.41
CA TYR A 120 8.58 -1.48 -5.33
C TYR A 120 7.67 -0.48 -4.61
N SER A 121 8.30 0.52 -4.00
CA SER A 121 7.66 1.59 -3.26
C SER A 121 8.40 2.89 -3.52
N ASN A 122 7.72 4.02 -3.39
CA ASN A 122 8.37 5.32 -3.52
C ASN A 122 9.12 5.76 -2.25
N ALA A 123 9.13 4.96 -1.18
CA ALA A 123 9.76 5.32 0.10
C ALA A 123 11.27 5.62 0.01
N SER A 124 11.95 5.18 -1.05
CA SER A 124 13.35 5.53 -1.29
C SER A 124 13.55 6.92 -1.92
N LEU A 125 12.48 7.54 -2.43
CA LEU A 125 12.53 8.83 -3.14
C LEU A 125 12.42 10.03 -2.18
N ASP A 126 11.70 9.87 -1.08
CA ASP A 126 11.53 10.91 -0.07
C ASP A 126 11.46 10.27 1.32
N VAL A 127 12.17 10.86 2.29
CA VAL A 127 12.19 10.42 3.69
C VAL A 127 10.83 10.54 4.39
N GLN A 128 9.91 11.32 3.82
CA GLN A 128 8.53 11.45 4.31
C GLN A 128 7.61 10.36 3.78
N TRP A 129 8.03 9.64 2.73
CA TRP A 129 7.20 8.64 2.08
C TRP A 129 7.51 7.27 2.66
N GLU A 130 6.46 6.59 3.07
CA GLU A 130 6.60 5.38 3.85
C GLU A 130 6.36 4.13 3.00
N ARG A 131 7.00 3.02 3.40
CA ARG A 131 7.17 1.81 2.58
C ARG A 131 5.89 1.04 2.26
N TRP A 132 4.71 1.45 2.74
CA TRP A 132 3.49 0.66 2.63
C TRP A 132 2.78 0.73 1.27
N SER A 133 3.05 1.77 0.47
CA SER A 133 2.47 1.92 -0.87
C SER A 133 3.24 1.09 -1.88
N PHE A 134 2.50 0.43 -2.78
CA PHE A 134 3.09 -0.27 -3.91
C PHE A 134 3.11 0.65 -5.13
N ARG A 135 4.29 0.81 -5.76
CA ARG A 135 4.47 1.61 -6.97
C ARG A 135 4.00 0.84 -8.20
N ALA A 136 2.71 0.91 -8.50
CA ALA A 136 2.13 0.20 -9.64
C ALA A 136 2.45 0.82 -11.00
N GLU A 137 3.07 2.00 -11.05
CA GLU A 137 3.62 2.59 -12.29
C GLU A 137 4.56 1.63 -13.05
N PHE A 138 5.27 0.73 -12.35
CA PHE A 138 6.11 -0.30 -12.96
C PHE A 138 5.33 -1.33 -13.80
N PHE A 139 3.99 -1.34 -13.74
CA PHE A 139 3.19 -2.17 -14.63
C PHE A 139 3.26 -1.73 -16.08
N ARG A 140 3.68 -0.49 -16.37
CA ARG A 140 3.95 -0.04 -17.75
C ARG A 140 5.01 -0.90 -18.44
N ASP A 141 5.99 -1.39 -17.69
CA ASP A 141 7.02 -2.29 -18.22
C ASP A 141 6.53 -3.74 -18.36
N CYS A 142 5.34 -4.04 -17.82
CA CYS A 142 4.78 -5.38 -17.70
C CYS A 142 3.52 -5.59 -18.56
N GLU A 143 3.15 -4.64 -19.43
CA GLU A 143 1.90 -4.70 -20.21
C GLU A 143 1.82 -5.97 -21.07
N ASP A 144 2.94 -6.37 -21.68
CA ASP A 144 3.09 -7.60 -22.47
C ASP A 144 2.86 -8.88 -21.65
N ALA A 145 3.15 -8.85 -20.36
CA ALA A 145 2.97 -9.98 -19.45
C ALA A 145 1.56 -10.02 -18.83
N LEU A 146 1.05 -8.86 -18.41
CA LEU A 146 -0.25 -8.72 -17.73
C LEU A 146 -1.43 -8.92 -18.70
N GLY A 147 -1.27 -8.47 -19.94
CA GLY A 147 -2.37 -8.33 -20.88
C GLY A 147 -3.31 -7.17 -20.50
N GLU A 148 -4.10 -6.73 -21.48
CA GLU A 148 -4.93 -5.51 -21.39
C GLU A 148 -5.84 -5.49 -20.16
N ARG A 149 -6.49 -6.61 -19.84
CA ARG A 149 -7.44 -6.66 -18.73
C ARG A 149 -6.78 -6.41 -17.36
N LEU A 150 -5.75 -7.20 -17.00
CA LEU A 150 -5.11 -7.04 -15.69
C LEU A 150 -4.36 -5.72 -15.60
N PHE A 151 -3.81 -5.24 -16.70
CA PHE A 151 -3.17 -3.94 -16.77
C PHE A 151 -4.17 -2.80 -16.50
N ASN A 152 -5.34 -2.81 -17.14
CA ASN A 152 -6.35 -1.79 -16.93
C ASN A 152 -6.96 -1.83 -15.52
N GLU A 153 -7.15 -3.03 -14.95
CA GLU A 153 -7.63 -3.18 -13.57
C GLU A 153 -6.69 -2.54 -12.55
N ALA A 154 -5.38 -2.43 -12.84
CA ALA A 154 -4.41 -1.77 -11.94
C ALA A 154 -4.74 -0.31 -11.65
N TRP A 155 -5.46 0.36 -12.57
CA TRP A 155 -5.86 1.76 -12.48
C TRP A 155 -7.19 1.95 -11.73
N LEU A 156 -7.75 0.86 -11.20
CA LEU A 156 -9.00 0.87 -10.46
C LEU A 156 -8.77 0.56 -8.99
N SER A 157 -9.52 1.23 -8.13
CA SER A 157 -9.63 0.92 -6.71
C SER A 157 -10.41 -0.38 -6.51
N HIS A 158 -10.07 -1.12 -5.46
CA HIS A 158 -10.61 -2.43 -5.17
C HIS A 158 -11.10 -2.52 -3.72
N LEU A 159 -12.29 -3.10 -3.52
CA LEU A 159 -12.71 -3.59 -2.20
C LEU A 159 -11.90 -4.84 -1.81
N PRO A 160 -11.89 -5.22 -0.52
CA PRO A 160 -11.02 -6.30 -0.03
C PRO A 160 -11.12 -7.62 -0.81
N ASP A 161 -12.33 -8.10 -1.08
CA ASP A 161 -12.52 -9.37 -1.81
C ASP A 161 -12.03 -9.27 -3.27
N GLN A 162 -12.25 -8.12 -3.88
CA GLN A 162 -11.80 -7.85 -5.24
C GLN A 162 -10.29 -7.75 -5.32
N LEU A 163 -9.66 -7.10 -4.33
CA LEU A 163 -8.22 -7.04 -4.22
C LEU A 163 -7.63 -8.45 -4.03
N ALA A 164 -8.31 -9.30 -3.27
CA ALA A 164 -7.91 -10.70 -3.11
C ALA A 164 -7.99 -11.46 -4.45
N ASP A 165 -9.07 -11.28 -5.22
CA ASP A 165 -9.23 -11.88 -6.54
C ASP A 165 -8.20 -11.37 -7.54
N TYR A 166 -7.97 -10.05 -7.56
CA TYR A 166 -6.98 -9.43 -8.42
C TYR A 166 -5.56 -9.90 -8.07
N GLY A 167 -5.22 -9.94 -6.78
CA GLY A 167 -3.95 -10.49 -6.29
C GLY A 167 -3.72 -11.95 -6.71
N ARG A 168 -4.76 -12.81 -6.65
CA ARG A 168 -4.67 -14.20 -7.15
C ARG A 168 -4.41 -14.26 -8.65
N GLN A 169 -5.09 -13.41 -9.42
CA GLN A 169 -4.93 -13.36 -10.87
C GLN A 169 -3.54 -12.85 -11.27
N LEU A 170 -3.03 -11.83 -10.60
CA LEU A 170 -1.66 -11.34 -10.76
C LEU A 170 -0.64 -12.44 -10.43
N MET A 171 -0.81 -13.17 -9.32
CA MET A 171 0.12 -14.26 -8.96
C MET A 171 0.11 -15.38 -10.02
N ASN A 172 -1.06 -15.73 -10.53
CA ASN A 172 -1.19 -16.73 -11.60
C ASN A 172 -0.52 -16.24 -12.90
N CYS A 173 -0.74 -14.98 -13.28
CA CYS A 173 -0.07 -14.34 -14.42
C CYS A 173 1.46 -14.38 -14.26
N ALA A 174 1.98 -13.91 -13.13
CA ALA A 174 3.42 -13.96 -12.82
C ALA A 174 3.98 -15.37 -12.91
N SER A 175 3.26 -16.36 -12.37
CA SER A 175 3.68 -17.77 -12.38
C SER A 175 3.77 -18.35 -13.79
N ILE A 176 2.76 -18.08 -14.64
CA ILE A 176 2.74 -18.53 -16.04
C ILE A 176 3.86 -17.85 -16.83
N TYR A 177 4.01 -16.53 -16.69
CA TYR A 177 5.03 -15.76 -17.38
C TYR A 177 6.44 -16.24 -16.97
N ALA A 178 6.69 -16.36 -15.67
CA ALA A 178 7.99 -16.79 -15.15
C ALA A 178 8.36 -18.22 -15.56
N LYS A 179 7.38 -19.14 -15.62
CA LYS A 179 7.60 -20.50 -16.12
C LYS A 179 7.96 -20.51 -17.61
N THR A 180 7.25 -19.73 -18.42
CA THR A 180 7.51 -19.61 -19.87
C THR A 180 8.93 -19.10 -20.15
N HIS A 181 9.43 -18.17 -19.33
CA HIS A 181 10.75 -17.56 -19.51
C HIS A 181 11.87 -18.21 -18.67
N GLY A 182 11.58 -19.27 -17.90
CA GLY A 182 12.58 -19.95 -17.07
C GLY A 182 13.09 -19.14 -15.86
N VAL A 183 12.30 -18.18 -15.37
CA VAL A 183 12.68 -17.24 -14.30
C VAL A 183 11.85 -17.42 -13.00
N ALA A 184 11.23 -18.58 -12.81
CA ALA A 184 10.36 -18.86 -11.66
C ALA A 184 11.02 -18.66 -10.27
N HIS A 185 12.35 -18.67 -10.20
CA HIS A 185 13.10 -18.43 -8.96
C HIS A 185 12.85 -17.04 -8.36
N VAL A 186 12.44 -16.05 -9.17
CA VAL A 186 12.20 -14.68 -8.68
C VAL A 186 10.86 -14.50 -7.96
N LEU A 187 9.90 -15.40 -8.14
CA LEU A 187 8.52 -15.19 -7.69
C LEU A 187 8.35 -15.01 -6.18
N ASN A 188 9.31 -15.53 -5.39
CA ASN A 188 9.30 -15.44 -3.94
C ASN A 188 10.44 -14.56 -3.38
N LEU A 189 11.20 -13.90 -4.25
CA LEU A 189 12.20 -12.95 -3.79
C LEU A 189 11.49 -11.72 -3.22
N ARG A 190 12.13 -11.14 -2.20
CA ARG A 190 11.67 -9.91 -1.54
C ARG A 190 12.15 -8.68 -2.30
N ALA A 191 13.39 -8.73 -2.78
CA ALA A 191 14.04 -7.68 -3.55
C ALA A 191 14.62 -8.29 -4.83
N TYR A 192 14.61 -7.52 -5.91
CA TYR A 192 15.22 -7.91 -7.17
C TYR A 192 15.81 -6.67 -7.88
N PRO A 193 17.04 -6.77 -8.43
CA PRO A 193 17.94 -7.91 -8.37
C PRO A 193 18.49 -8.13 -6.95
N ALA A 194 18.72 -9.38 -6.55
CA ALA A 194 19.15 -9.72 -5.18
C ALA A 194 20.64 -9.42 -4.92
N ASP A 195 21.44 -9.18 -5.97
CA ASP A 195 22.90 -9.26 -5.94
C ASP A 195 23.59 -7.88 -6.00
N ASN A 196 22.92 -6.82 -5.57
CA ASN A 196 23.36 -5.42 -5.74
C ASN A 196 23.66 -5.02 -7.19
N GLN A 197 23.14 -5.76 -8.19
CA GLN A 197 23.16 -5.30 -9.57
C GLN A 197 22.34 -4.01 -9.68
N GLU A 198 22.80 -3.06 -10.49
CA GLU A 198 22.03 -1.86 -10.75
C GLU A 198 20.71 -2.24 -11.44
N LEU A 199 19.59 -1.66 -10.99
CA LEU A 199 18.26 -1.94 -11.55
C LEU A 199 18.23 -1.75 -13.08
N SER A 200 18.95 -0.73 -13.56
CA SER A 200 19.13 -0.38 -14.98
C SER A 200 19.67 -1.54 -15.84
N THR A 201 20.38 -2.49 -15.23
CA THR A 201 20.96 -3.64 -15.95
C THR A 201 19.98 -4.79 -16.16
N VAL A 202 18.90 -4.82 -15.36
CA VAL A 202 17.88 -5.88 -15.41
C VAL A 202 16.49 -5.35 -15.77
N GLU A 203 16.35 -4.03 -15.92
CA GLU A 203 15.10 -3.37 -16.30
C GLU A 203 14.54 -3.96 -17.61
N GLY A 204 13.24 -4.20 -17.61
CA GLY A 204 12.53 -4.82 -18.74
C GLY A 204 12.85 -6.30 -19.00
N CYS A 205 13.78 -6.94 -18.29
CA CYS A 205 14.03 -8.37 -18.48
C CYS A 205 12.87 -9.23 -17.94
N PRO A 206 12.67 -10.47 -18.42
CA PRO A 206 11.57 -11.31 -17.95
C PRO A 206 11.56 -11.56 -16.44
N ALA A 207 12.73 -11.69 -15.82
CA ALA A 207 12.85 -11.87 -14.37
C ALA A 207 12.37 -10.62 -13.60
N TYR A 208 12.70 -9.42 -14.09
CA TYR A 208 12.26 -8.15 -13.50
C TYR A 208 10.73 -8.01 -13.57
N LYS A 209 10.14 -8.22 -14.75
CA LYS A 209 8.68 -8.18 -14.94
C LYS A 209 7.95 -9.20 -14.06
N ALA A 210 8.43 -10.44 -14.03
CA ALA A 210 7.87 -11.49 -13.18
C ALA A 210 7.91 -11.12 -11.69
N HIS A 211 9.01 -10.51 -11.22
CA HIS A 211 9.15 -10.08 -9.84
C HIS A 211 8.23 -8.90 -9.49
N ILE A 212 8.07 -7.92 -10.39
CA ILE A 212 7.10 -6.81 -10.22
C ILE A 212 5.69 -7.36 -10.01
N ILE A 213 5.23 -8.21 -10.93
CA ILE A 213 3.86 -8.74 -10.89
C ILE A 213 3.66 -9.61 -9.65
N ALA A 214 4.64 -10.46 -9.29
CA ALA A 214 4.59 -11.27 -8.09
C ALA A 214 4.58 -10.41 -6.80
N SER A 215 5.39 -9.35 -6.74
CA SER A 215 5.40 -8.42 -5.60
C SER A 215 4.07 -7.71 -5.44
N ALA A 216 3.47 -7.25 -6.54
CA ALA A 216 2.14 -6.63 -6.56
C ALA A 216 1.06 -7.60 -6.05
N ALA A 217 1.13 -8.85 -6.52
CA ALA A 217 0.22 -9.91 -6.11
C ALA A 217 0.31 -10.21 -4.60
N ARG A 218 1.52 -10.33 -4.06
CA ARG A 218 1.72 -10.56 -2.62
C ARG A 218 1.23 -9.38 -1.79
N TRP A 219 1.48 -8.15 -2.23
CA TRP A 219 0.97 -6.94 -1.59
C TRP A 219 -0.56 -6.93 -1.53
N ALA A 220 -1.22 -7.19 -2.66
CA ALA A 220 -2.68 -7.24 -2.76
C ALA A 220 -3.26 -8.30 -1.81
N LEU A 221 -2.70 -9.52 -1.84
CA LEU A 221 -3.13 -10.62 -0.98
C LEU A 221 -2.89 -10.35 0.51
N PHE A 222 -1.79 -9.67 0.85
CA PHE A 222 -1.44 -9.35 2.22
C PHE A 222 -2.45 -8.39 2.86
N TRP A 223 -2.82 -7.33 2.14
CA TRP A 223 -3.78 -6.34 2.62
C TRP A 223 -5.21 -6.86 2.59
N SER A 224 -5.60 -7.58 1.53
CA SER A 224 -6.94 -8.17 1.45
C SER A 224 -7.19 -9.19 2.56
N ALA A 225 -6.19 -10.00 2.91
CA ALA A 225 -6.31 -10.97 4.02
C ALA A 225 -6.52 -10.31 5.39
N ARG A 226 -6.22 -9.01 5.52
CA ARG A 226 -6.46 -8.20 6.72
C ARG A 226 -7.77 -7.41 6.66
N GLY A 227 -8.52 -7.53 5.57
CA GLY A 227 -9.78 -6.83 5.31
C GLY A 227 -9.61 -5.45 4.68
N HIS A 228 -8.43 -5.12 4.15
CA HIS A 228 -8.17 -3.84 3.50
C HIS A 228 -8.37 -3.93 1.99
N GLY A 229 -8.96 -2.89 1.43
CA GLY A 229 -9.02 -2.68 -0.02
C GLY A 229 -7.78 -1.93 -0.52
N MET A 230 -7.82 -1.47 -1.76
CA MET A 230 -6.78 -0.68 -2.40
C MET A 230 -7.38 0.55 -3.07
N HIS A 231 -6.75 1.69 -2.89
CA HIS A 231 -6.99 2.91 -3.65
C HIS A 231 -5.88 3.08 -4.68
N ALA A 232 -6.27 3.23 -5.95
CA ALA A 232 -5.39 3.59 -7.04
C ALA A 232 -5.26 5.13 -7.11
N ASP A 233 -4.06 5.65 -6.94
CA ASP A 233 -3.73 7.07 -6.94
C ASP A 233 -2.79 7.39 -8.11
N TYR A 234 -3.17 8.31 -9.01
CA TYR A 234 -2.44 8.58 -10.27
C TYR A 234 -2.63 9.99 -10.85
#